data_AF-A0A424YY27-F1
#
_entry.id   AF-A0A424YY27-F1
#
_cell.length_a   1.000
_cell.length_b   1.000
_cell.length_c   1.000
_cell.angle_alpha   90.00
_cell.angle_beta   90.00
_cell.angle_gamma   90.00
#
_symmetry.space_group_name_H-M   'P 1'
#
loop_
_entity.id
_entity.type
_entity.pdbx_description
1 polymer ?
#
loop_
_entity_poly.entity_id
_entity_poly.type
_entity_poly.pdbx_seq_one_letter_code
_entity_poly.pdbx_strand_id
1 'polypeptide(L)'
;DGGSNKAEIKDITLAKGSMILAGNYGLNLSVLGNGQTTDQPVFVDAINIQEGAMLYGNKAAIYIGQNKDKNNNKKDNTVGQIIVAGEVKGGSEGGIVNEGTIKASENKSSSENGKKRSRRSLEDSSNQQSDEENKAAILIKESGQITSTSGYGIVNKAMIDGSIISKSSSNISIDNKENATISGGITNSGSGTLMLNNSGSIGMNDKGYNISNEGDGSVNITSWTLRTDDTTKSLQTLKVGGRSANSVMVENLIVDQSNLNMDELN
;
A
#
# COMPACT_ATOMS: atom_id res chain seq x y z
N ASP A 1 -6.64 26.71 -24.09
CA ASP A 1 -6.24 25.43 -23.47
C ASP A 1 -5.98 25.59 -21.99
N GLY A 2 -7.00 25.32 -21.17
CA GLY A 2 -6.91 25.35 -19.71
C GLY A 2 -6.21 24.10 -19.20
N GLY A 3 -4.87 24.11 -19.19
CA GLY A 3 -4.08 23.04 -18.60
C GLY A 3 -4.28 23.03 -17.09
N SER A 4 -4.82 21.94 -16.55
CA SER A 4 -4.75 21.69 -15.11
C SER A 4 -3.27 21.59 -14.75
N ASN A 5 -2.72 22.60 -14.09
CA ASN A 5 -1.37 22.53 -13.55
C ASN A 5 -1.35 21.35 -12.55
N LYS A 6 -0.59 20.31 -12.87
CA LYS A 6 -0.32 19.16 -12.00
C LYS A 6 1.16 19.15 -11.70
N ALA A 7 1.52 18.89 -10.45
CA ALA A 7 2.91 18.64 -10.11
C ALA A 7 3.21 17.16 -10.42
N GLU A 8 3.82 16.90 -11.56
CA GLU A 8 4.17 15.55 -12.01
C GLU A 8 5.67 15.31 -11.80
N ILE A 9 5.97 14.30 -10.99
CA ILE A 9 7.28 13.70 -10.84
C ILE A 9 7.20 12.34 -11.52
N LYS A 10 8.22 11.98 -12.30
CA LYS A 10 8.35 10.61 -12.81
C LYS A 10 8.71 9.69 -11.64
N ASP A 11 9.89 9.10 -11.67
CA ASP A 11 10.31 8.17 -10.64
C ASP A 11 11.19 8.88 -9.60
N ILE A 12 10.95 8.58 -8.33
CA ILE A 12 11.88 8.90 -7.25
C ILE A 12 12.68 7.63 -6.98
N THR A 13 13.98 7.67 -7.27
CA THR A 13 14.88 6.54 -7.02
C THR A 13 15.95 6.91 -6.01
N LEU A 14 16.02 6.15 -4.91
CA LEU A 14 17.18 6.15 -4.03
C LEU A 14 18.07 5.00 -4.45
N ALA A 15 19.19 5.33 -5.09
CA ALA A 15 20.15 4.34 -5.57
C ALA A 15 20.91 3.68 -4.42
N LYS A 16 21.47 2.50 -4.67
CA LYS A 16 22.32 1.79 -3.69
C LYS A 16 23.32 2.70 -2.99
N GLY A 17 23.34 2.66 -1.66
CA GLY A 17 24.21 3.49 -0.81
C GLY A 17 23.73 4.93 -0.60
N SER A 18 22.62 5.35 -1.23
CA SER A 18 22.02 6.67 -1.00
C SER A 18 21.37 6.73 0.38
N MET A 19 21.42 7.89 1.02
CA MET A 19 20.84 8.11 2.32
C MET A 19 20.08 9.43 2.38
N ILE A 20 18.84 9.38 2.85
CA ILE A 20 18.05 10.56 3.24
C ILE A 20 17.77 10.45 4.75
N LEU A 21 18.22 11.43 5.51
CA LEU A 21 17.92 11.58 6.95
C LEU A 21 17.14 12.87 7.17
N ALA A 22 15.82 12.77 7.27
CA ALA A 22 14.96 13.94 7.41
C ALA A 22 14.45 14.14 8.85
N GLY A 23 14.34 15.40 9.27
CA GLY A 23 13.84 15.75 10.60
C GLY A 23 12.34 15.51 10.83
N ASN A 24 11.55 15.27 9.78
CA ASN A 24 10.11 14.97 9.85
C ASN A 24 9.76 13.84 8.88
N TYR A 25 9.63 14.18 7.59
CA TYR A 25 9.28 13.24 6.53
C TYR A 25 10.46 13.06 5.59
N GLY A 26 10.85 11.82 5.28
CA GLY A 26 11.91 11.55 4.30
C GLY A 26 11.49 12.03 2.91
N LEU A 27 10.33 11.54 2.44
CA LEU A 27 9.60 12.04 1.29
C LEU A 27 8.24 12.55 1.76
N ASN A 28 7.96 13.84 1.57
CA ASN A 28 6.65 14.44 1.84
C ASN A 28 5.94 14.76 0.52
N LEU A 29 4.95 13.95 0.15
CA LEU A 29 4.17 14.08 -1.06
C LEU A 29 2.83 14.73 -0.71
N SER A 30 2.92 15.99 -0.30
CA SER A 30 1.79 16.87 0.01
C SER A 30 2.10 18.27 -0.50
N VAL A 31 1.07 19.03 -0.88
CA VAL A 31 1.29 20.44 -1.18
C VAL A 31 1.21 21.23 0.12
N LEU A 32 2.36 21.71 0.57
CA LEU A 32 2.47 22.59 1.74
C LEU A 32 2.27 24.04 1.27
N GLY A 33 1.23 24.70 1.76
CA GLY A 33 0.95 26.10 1.45
C GLY A 33 0.68 26.94 2.71
N ASN A 34 1.15 28.19 2.70
CA ASN A 34 0.79 29.20 3.70
C ASN A 34 -0.67 29.68 3.50
N GLY A 35 -1.65 28.80 3.70
CA GLY A 35 -3.08 29.15 3.63
C GLY A 35 -3.67 29.32 2.22
N GLN A 36 -2.94 28.93 1.17
CA GLN A 36 -3.47 28.85 -0.20
C GLN A 36 -3.96 27.41 -0.45
N THR A 37 -5.26 27.25 -0.72
CA THR A 37 -5.81 26.01 -1.26
C THR A 37 -5.23 25.82 -2.66
N THR A 38 -4.33 24.85 -2.80
CA THR A 38 -3.85 24.47 -4.13
C THR A 38 -4.74 23.36 -4.65
N ASP A 39 -5.51 23.64 -5.70
CA ASP A 39 -6.34 22.64 -6.39
C ASP A 39 -5.52 21.52 -7.08
N GLN A 40 -4.19 21.51 -6.93
CA GLN A 40 -3.26 20.71 -7.71
C GLN A 40 -2.76 19.50 -6.91
N PRO A 41 -3.15 18.27 -7.29
CA PRO A 41 -2.54 17.07 -6.75
C PRO A 41 -1.10 16.89 -7.27
N VAL A 42 -0.30 16.23 -6.44
CA VAL A 42 1.04 15.72 -6.79
C VAL A 42 0.88 14.31 -7.35
N PHE A 43 1.55 14.03 -8.46
CA PHE A 43 1.65 12.72 -9.06
C PHE A 43 3.10 12.28 -9.08
N VAL A 44 3.38 11.07 -8.60
CA VAL A 44 4.69 10.42 -8.68
C VAL A 44 4.50 9.09 -9.40
N ASP A 45 5.20 8.85 -10.51
CA ASP A 45 5.04 7.61 -11.29
C ASP A 45 5.46 6.36 -10.50
N ALA A 46 6.55 6.44 -9.73
CA ALA A 46 7.00 5.37 -8.86
C ALA A 46 7.97 5.87 -7.78
N ILE A 47 8.09 5.10 -6.70
CA ILE A 47 9.16 5.28 -5.71
C ILE A 47 9.95 3.99 -5.62
N ASN A 48 11.25 4.04 -5.83
CA ASN A 48 12.14 2.90 -5.79
C ASN A 48 13.28 3.13 -4.79
N ILE A 49 13.26 2.37 -3.69
CA ILE A 49 14.31 2.39 -2.68
C ILE A 49 15.18 1.16 -2.90
N GLN A 50 16.32 1.32 -3.57
CA GLN A 50 17.17 0.20 -3.95
C GLN A 50 17.87 -0.43 -2.75
N GLU A 51 18.35 -1.66 -2.94
CA GLU A 51 19.12 -2.37 -1.92
C GLU A 51 20.30 -1.52 -1.42
N GLY A 52 20.48 -1.47 -0.09
CA GLY A 52 21.51 -0.67 0.56
C GLY A 52 21.25 0.84 0.57
N ALA A 53 20.13 1.32 0.04
CA ALA A 53 19.68 2.69 0.25
C ALA A 53 18.92 2.82 1.58
N MET A 54 18.95 4.01 2.18
CA MET A 54 18.26 4.31 3.44
C MET A 54 17.42 5.58 3.31
N LEU A 55 16.14 5.47 3.68
CA LEU A 55 15.20 6.58 3.75
C LEU A 55 14.63 6.69 5.16
N TYR A 56 14.93 7.80 5.84
CA TYR A 56 14.53 8.04 7.22
C TYR A 56 13.75 9.35 7.39
N GLY A 57 12.72 9.30 8.24
CA GLY A 57 12.06 10.48 8.77
C GLY A 57 11.54 10.27 10.20
N ASN A 58 11.71 11.27 11.07
CA ASN A 58 11.28 11.21 12.48
C ASN A 58 9.75 11.01 12.68
N LYS A 59 8.94 11.34 11.67
CA LYS A 59 7.49 11.07 11.66
C LYS A 59 7.19 9.89 10.76
N ALA A 60 7.47 10.03 9.47
CA ALA A 60 7.42 8.94 8.52
C ALA A 60 8.55 9.02 7.49
N ALA A 61 9.00 7.88 6.97
CA ALA A 61 9.98 7.91 5.88
C ALA A 61 9.31 8.34 4.57
N ILE A 62 8.10 7.84 4.28
CA ILE A 62 7.29 8.26 3.14
C ILE A 62 5.92 8.69 3.66
N TYR A 63 5.52 9.93 3.37
CA TYR A 63 4.18 10.44 3.67
C TYR A 63 3.50 10.89 2.38
N ILE A 64 2.31 10.35 2.13
CA ILE A 64 1.49 10.64 0.95
C ILE A 64 0.22 11.31 1.45
N GLY A 65 0.16 12.64 1.34
CA GLY A 65 -0.95 13.41 1.86
C GLY A 65 -2.14 13.50 0.90
N GLN A 66 -3.14 14.26 1.34
CA GLN A 66 -4.25 14.71 0.52
C GLN A 66 -4.18 16.23 0.39
N ASN A 67 -4.55 16.76 -0.77
CA ASN A 67 -4.79 18.17 -0.95
C ASN A 67 -6.31 18.44 -0.88
N LYS A 68 -6.69 19.70 -0.68
CA LYS A 68 -8.08 20.14 -0.76
C LYS A 68 -8.20 21.20 -1.85
N ASP A 69 -9.23 21.06 -2.68
CA ASP A 69 -9.58 22.13 -3.61
C ASP A 69 -10.23 23.33 -2.87
N LYS A 70 -10.47 24.42 -3.60
CA LYS A 70 -11.13 25.63 -3.08
C LYS A 70 -12.51 25.38 -2.44
N ASN A 71 -13.16 24.27 -2.77
CA ASN A 71 -14.46 23.88 -2.23
C ASN A 71 -14.32 22.86 -1.07
N ASN A 72 -13.12 22.68 -0.53
CA ASN A 72 -12.78 21.68 0.49
C ASN A 72 -12.97 20.23 0.03
N ASN A 73 -13.09 19.95 -1.27
CA ASN A 73 -13.13 18.58 -1.75
C ASN A 73 -11.73 17.98 -1.70
N LYS A 74 -11.65 16.73 -1.25
CA LYS A 74 -10.42 15.94 -1.21
C LYS A 74 -9.87 15.71 -2.62
N LYS A 75 -8.57 15.97 -2.79
CA LYS A 75 -7.78 15.69 -4.00
C LYS A 75 -6.57 14.87 -3.59
N ASP A 76 -6.57 13.60 -3.95
CA ASP A 76 -5.50 12.70 -3.54
C ASP A 76 -4.22 12.98 -4.32
N ASN A 77 -3.12 13.12 -3.57
CA ASN A 77 -1.82 12.91 -4.17
C ASN A 77 -1.73 11.43 -4.55
N THR A 78 -1.19 11.17 -5.74
CA THR A 78 -1.12 9.82 -6.29
C THR A 78 0.33 9.42 -6.45
N VAL A 79 0.69 8.27 -5.90
CA VAL A 79 1.95 7.59 -6.17
C VAL A 79 1.62 6.34 -6.97
N GLY A 80 2.41 6.01 -7.98
CA GLY A 80 2.39 4.68 -8.57
C GLY A 80 3.02 3.66 -7.63
N GLN A 81 3.67 2.64 -8.20
CA GLN A 81 4.18 1.55 -7.40
C GLN A 81 5.31 2.02 -6.48
N ILE A 82 5.29 1.57 -5.23
CA ILE A 82 6.39 1.72 -4.29
C ILE A 82 7.14 0.40 -4.19
N ILE A 83 8.42 0.41 -4.53
CA ILE A 83 9.33 -0.74 -4.45
C ILE A 83 10.36 -0.47 -3.37
N VAL A 84 10.46 -1.38 -2.40
CA VAL A 84 11.40 -1.27 -1.27
C VAL A 84 12.32 -2.49 -1.26
N ALA A 85 13.57 -2.29 -1.65
CA ALA A 85 14.67 -3.23 -1.46
C ALA A 85 15.70 -2.74 -0.42
N GLY A 86 15.73 -1.44 -0.13
CA GLY A 86 16.54 -0.85 0.95
C GLY A 86 15.79 -0.74 2.27
N GLU A 87 16.26 0.17 3.13
CA GLU A 87 15.66 0.46 4.44
C GLU A 87 14.78 1.71 4.38
N VAL A 88 13.53 1.56 4.82
CA VAL A 88 12.56 2.64 5.02
C VAL A 88 12.22 2.69 6.50
N LYS A 89 12.59 3.77 7.18
CA LYS A 89 12.42 3.89 8.63
C LYS A 89 11.68 5.17 9.01
N GLY A 90 10.47 4.99 9.48
CA GLY A 90 9.65 6.05 10.07
C GLY A 90 9.89 6.21 11.57
N GLY A 91 9.21 7.20 12.14
CA GLY A 91 9.16 7.41 13.58
C GLY A 91 7.72 7.35 14.10
N SER A 92 7.19 8.46 14.58
CA SER A 92 5.92 8.43 15.34
C SER A 92 4.68 8.11 14.51
N GLU A 93 4.72 8.19 13.18
CA GLU A 93 3.53 8.04 12.32
C GLU A 93 3.52 6.72 11.53
N GLY A 94 4.67 6.23 11.06
CA GLY A 94 4.78 4.99 10.28
C GLY A 94 5.98 5.00 9.34
N GLY A 95 6.44 3.85 8.82
CA GLY A 95 7.48 3.83 7.78
C GLY A 95 6.97 4.49 6.49
N ILE A 96 5.84 3.97 6.00
CA ILE A 96 5.04 4.53 4.92
C ILE A 96 3.67 4.90 5.49
N VAL A 97 3.25 6.15 5.32
CA VAL A 97 1.94 6.64 5.73
C VAL A 97 1.18 7.10 4.49
N ASN A 98 0.09 6.41 4.19
CA ASN A 98 -0.77 6.71 3.05
C ASN A 98 -2.06 7.40 3.47
N GLU A 99 -2.22 8.65 3.09
CA GLU A 99 -3.49 9.38 3.12
C GLU A 99 -3.98 9.69 1.69
N GLY A 100 -3.15 9.56 0.66
CA GLY A 100 -3.56 9.71 -0.75
C GLY A 100 -3.94 8.39 -1.42
N THR A 101 -3.48 8.22 -2.66
CA THR A 101 -3.65 6.99 -3.46
C THR A 101 -2.28 6.40 -3.83
N ILE A 102 -2.07 5.11 -3.59
CA ILE A 102 -0.93 4.35 -4.14
C ILE A 102 -1.47 3.38 -5.19
N LYS A 103 -0.85 3.29 -6.36
CA LYS A 103 -1.32 2.44 -7.46
C LYS A 103 -0.33 1.34 -7.82
N ALA A 104 -0.84 0.19 -8.24
CA ALA A 104 -0.05 -0.85 -8.89
C ALA A 104 0.59 -0.37 -10.20
N SER A 105 1.67 -1.03 -10.62
CA SER A 105 2.34 -0.75 -11.90
C SER A 105 1.40 -0.94 -13.09
N GLU A 106 0.53 -1.95 -13.03
CA GLU A 106 -0.45 -2.26 -14.09
C GLU A 106 -1.54 -1.18 -14.26
N ASN A 107 -1.72 -0.28 -13.29
CA ASN A 107 -2.68 0.81 -13.41
C ASN A 107 -2.25 1.93 -14.39
N LYS A 108 -1.09 1.77 -15.06
CA LYS A 108 -0.78 2.47 -16.31
C LYS A 108 -1.65 1.89 -17.45
N SER A 109 -2.90 2.34 -17.52
CA SER A 109 -3.91 2.22 -18.62
C SER A 109 -4.94 1.08 -18.58
N SER A 110 -6.04 1.30 -17.84
CA SER A 110 -7.38 0.76 -18.16
C SER A 110 -8.31 1.81 -18.79
N SER A 111 -7.77 2.89 -19.37
CA SER A 111 -8.55 3.82 -20.18
C SER A 111 -7.70 4.46 -21.29
N GLU A 112 -7.67 3.79 -22.44
CA GLU A 112 -7.83 4.37 -23.79
C GLU A 112 -7.64 3.23 -24.80
N ASN A 113 -8.76 2.69 -25.29
CA ASN A 113 -8.85 1.73 -26.39
C ASN A 113 -7.99 0.47 -26.30
N GLY A 114 -8.45 -0.53 -25.52
CA GLY A 114 -8.52 -1.95 -25.91
C GLY A 114 -7.26 -2.67 -26.45
N LYS A 115 -6.08 -2.06 -26.37
CA LYS A 115 -4.82 -2.67 -26.78
C LYS A 115 -3.96 -2.81 -25.55
N LYS A 116 -3.91 -4.04 -25.02
CA LYS A 116 -2.77 -4.51 -24.23
C LYS A 116 -1.52 -4.32 -25.08
N ARG A 117 -0.89 -3.14 -25.01
CA ARG A 117 0.49 -2.99 -25.49
C ARG A 117 1.34 -3.68 -24.45
N SER A 118 1.49 -4.99 -24.60
CA SER A 118 2.69 -5.68 -24.13
C SER A 118 3.85 -4.93 -24.78
N ARG A 119 4.46 -4.01 -24.04
CA ARG A 119 5.83 -3.59 -24.34
C ARG A 119 6.63 -4.86 -24.16
N ARG A 120 6.81 -5.59 -25.26
CA ARG A 120 7.79 -6.66 -25.37
C ARG A 120 9.15 -5.95 -25.34
N SER A 121 9.57 -5.52 -24.15
CA SER A 121 10.89 -4.91 -23.97
C SER A 121 11.89 -6.04 -24.06
N LEU A 122 12.71 -6.00 -25.11
CA LEU A 122 13.94 -6.78 -25.25
C LEU A 122 15.01 -6.18 -24.33
N GLU A 123 14.69 -6.02 -23.04
CA GLU A 123 15.62 -5.57 -22.01
C GLU A 123 15.90 -6.75 -21.08
N ASP A 124 17.20 -7.01 -20.91
CA ASP A 124 17.87 -7.93 -20.00
C ASP A 124 16.94 -8.71 -19.06
N SER A 125 16.79 -10.02 -19.33
CA SER A 125 15.87 -10.94 -18.66
C SER A 125 16.11 -11.13 -17.15
N SER A 126 17.14 -10.52 -16.59
CA SER A 126 17.51 -10.61 -15.17
C SER A 126 16.75 -9.62 -14.26
N ASN A 127 16.08 -8.61 -14.81
CA ASN A 127 15.41 -7.53 -14.05
C ASN A 127 13.90 -7.41 -14.32
N GLN A 128 13.27 -8.39 -14.96
CA GLN A 128 11.83 -8.33 -15.24
C GLN A 128 11.00 -8.66 -13.98
N GLN A 129 10.22 -7.68 -13.55
CA GLN A 129 9.19 -7.83 -12.52
C GLN A 129 8.12 -8.81 -13.01
N SER A 130 7.72 -9.77 -12.16
CA SER A 130 6.67 -10.74 -12.54
C SER A 130 5.30 -10.08 -12.67
N ASP A 131 4.35 -10.75 -13.34
CA ASP A 131 2.96 -10.27 -13.44
C ASP A 131 2.33 -10.09 -12.05
N GLU A 132 2.64 -10.96 -11.09
CA GLU A 132 2.22 -10.80 -9.70
C GLU A 132 2.83 -9.55 -9.05
N GLU A 133 4.14 -9.33 -9.26
CA GLU A 133 4.81 -8.16 -8.72
C GLU A 133 4.28 -6.85 -9.36
N ASN A 134 3.83 -6.87 -10.62
CA ASN A 134 3.23 -5.70 -11.29
C ASN A 134 1.88 -5.27 -10.68
N LYS A 135 1.15 -6.20 -10.06
CA LYS A 135 -0.11 -5.96 -9.34
C LYS A 135 0.09 -5.36 -7.95
N ALA A 136 1.32 -5.36 -7.45
CA ALA A 136 1.63 -4.75 -6.18
C ALA A 136 1.58 -3.21 -6.31
N ALA A 137 0.79 -2.55 -5.49
CA ALA A 137 0.93 -1.13 -5.24
C ALA A 137 2.14 -0.86 -4.32
N ILE A 138 2.40 -1.77 -3.38
CA ILE A 138 3.61 -1.77 -2.54
C ILE A 138 4.27 -3.14 -2.66
N LEU A 139 5.51 -3.16 -3.16
CA LEU A 139 6.34 -4.34 -3.30
C LEU A 139 7.57 -4.22 -2.41
N ILE A 140 7.71 -5.15 -1.46
CA ILE A 140 8.88 -5.22 -0.57
C ILE A 140 9.73 -6.39 -1.07
N LYS A 141 10.92 -6.09 -1.57
CA LYS A 141 11.88 -7.10 -2.04
C LYS A 141 12.54 -7.80 -0.85
N GLU A 142 13.32 -8.84 -1.14
CA GLU A 142 13.89 -9.77 -0.15
C GLU A 142 14.71 -9.10 0.97
N SER A 143 15.50 -8.09 0.61
CA SER A 143 16.29 -7.27 1.53
C SER A 143 15.53 -6.06 2.10
N GLY A 144 14.34 -5.78 1.59
CA GLY A 144 13.56 -4.59 1.90
C GLY A 144 13.08 -4.58 3.33
N GLN A 145 13.26 -3.45 4.02
CA GLN A 145 12.85 -3.27 5.41
C GLN A 145 11.96 -2.05 5.52
N ILE A 146 10.84 -2.18 6.23
CA ILE A 146 9.96 -1.06 6.54
C ILE A 146 9.67 -1.09 8.04
N THR A 147 10.27 -0.17 8.79
CA THR A 147 10.15 -0.12 10.25
C THR A 147 9.71 1.26 10.71
N SER A 148 9.23 1.33 11.96
CA SER A 148 8.72 2.56 12.55
C SER A 148 8.73 2.47 14.07
N THR A 149 8.94 3.60 14.76
CA THR A 149 8.78 3.64 16.22
C THR A 149 7.31 3.64 16.65
N SER A 150 6.37 3.90 15.73
CA SER A 150 4.93 3.71 15.94
C SER A 150 4.51 2.24 16.02
N GLY A 151 5.40 1.31 15.68
CA GLY A 151 5.13 -0.13 15.60
C GLY A 151 4.62 -0.60 14.24
N TYR A 152 4.25 0.31 13.33
CA TYR A 152 3.72 -0.03 11.99
C TYR A 152 4.64 0.44 10.86
N GLY A 153 5.13 -0.51 10.06
CA GLY A 153 5.88 -0.23 8.85
C GLY A 153 5.03 0.49 7.81
N ILE A 154 3.81 0.02 7.57
CA ILE A 154 2.85 0.62 6.65
C ILE A 154 1.59 1.00 7.41
N VAL A 155 1.19 2.26 7.31
CA VAL A 155 -0.08 2.77 7.84
C VAL A 155 -0.91 3.28 6.68
N ASN A 156 -1.97 2.56 6.34
CA ASN A 156 -2.91 2.95 5.29
C ASN A 156 -4.14 3.63 5.90
N LYS A 157 -4.44 4.86 5.47
CA LYS A 157 -5.61 5.66 5.86
C LYS A 157 -6.48 6.03 4.66
N ALA A 158 -6.15 5.55 3.47
CA ALA A 158 -6.83 5.89 2.23
C ALA A 158 -6.73 4.74 1.23
N MET A 159 -6.48 5.02 -0.05
CA MET A 159 -6.54 4.01 -1.11
C MET A 159 -5.16 3.43 -1.43
N ILE A 160 -5.06 2.11 -1.39
CA ILE A 160 -4.01 1.34 -2.04
C ILE A 160 -4.70 0.55 -3.16
N ASP A 161 -4.54 1.03 -4.38
CA ASP A 161 -5.12 0.46 -5.58
C ASP A 161 -4.19 -0.60 -6.19
N GLY A 162 -4.16 -1.75 -5.53
CA GLY A 162 -3.34 -2.91 -5.84
C GLY A 162 -3.13 -3.79 -4.61
N SER A 163 -2.26 -4.79 -4.77
CA SER A 163 -1.85 -5.66 -3.66
C SER A 163 -0.70 -5.06 -2.84
N ILE A 164 -0.52 -5.55 -1.62
CA ILE A 164 0.76 -5.41 -0.91
C ILE A 164 1.45 -6.77 -0.98
N ILE A 165 2.68 -6.81 -1.50
CA ILE A 165 3.45 -8.05 -1.63
C ILE A 165 4.76 -7.88 -0.88
N SER A 166 4.98 -8.73 0.12
CA SER A 166 6.26 -8.81 0.82
C SER A 166 7.00 -10.08 0.41
N LYS A 167 8.19 -9.91 -0.15
CA LYS A 167 9.19 -10.97 -0.34
C LYS A 167 10.27 -10.91 0.74
N SER A 168 10.14 -9.97 1.69
CA SER A 168 11.16 -9.64 2.66
C SER A 168 11.46 -10.81 3.60
N SER A 169 12.73 -10.92 3.95
CA SER A 169 13.20 -11.74 5.07
C SER A 169 12.97 -11.09 6.44
N SER A 170 12.66 -9.80 6.46
CA SER A 170 12.40 -9.02 7.67
C SER A 170 10.92 -8.98 8.02
N ASN A 171 10.62 -8.71 9.29
CA ASN A 171 9.25 -8.52 9.74
C ASN A 171 8.68 -7.20 9.22
N ILE A 172 7.46 -7.23 8.70
CA ILE A 172 6.75 -6.05 8.22
C ILE A 172 5.41 -5.96 8.95
N SER A 173 5.09 -4.79 9.46
CA SER A 173 3.80 -4.53 10.10
C SER A 173 2.94 -3.58 9.25
N ILE A 174 1.66 -3.92 9.15
CA ILE A 174 0.67 -3.20 8.35
C ILE A 174 -0.52 -2.86 9.24
N ASP A 175 -0.94 -1.61 9.18
CA ASP A 175 -2.14 -1.10 9.83
C ASP A 175 -3.06 -0.48 8.78
N ASN A 176 -4.10 -1.22 8.40
CA ASN A 176 -5.13 -0.74 7.48
C ASN A 176 -6.27 -0.13 8.30
N LYS A 177 -6.25 1.21 8.40
CA LYS A 177 -7.18 1.96 9.24
C LYS A 177 -8.61 1.85 8.75
N GLU A 178 -9.52 2.23 9.64
CA GLU A 178 -10.91 2.44 9.31
C GLU A 178 -11.06 3.37 8.08
N ASN A 179 -12.00 3.03 7.19
CA ASN A 179 -12.27 3.71 5.91
C ASN A 179 -11.13 3.68 4.88
N ALA A 180 -10.00 3.05 5.20
CA ALA A 180 -8.95 2.77 4.24
C ALA A 180 -9.29 1.52 3.42
N THR A 181 -8.80 1.48 2.18
CA THR A 181 -8.99 0.37 1.26
C THR A 181 -7.67 -0.09 0.71
N ILE A 182 -7.44 -1.41 0.74
CA ILE A 182 -6.46 -2.10 -0.09
C ILE A 182 -7.30 -2.90 -1.09
N SER A 183 -7.28 -2.54 -2.38
CA SER A 183 -8.18 -3.17 -3.37
C SER A 183 -7.76 -4.59 -3.72
N GLY A 184 -6.46 -4.89 -3.64
CA GLY A 184 -5.93 -6.26 -3.74
C GLY A 184 -5.89 -6.98 -2.40
N GLY A 185 -5.26 -8.15 -2.41
CA GLY A 185 -4.90 -8.88 -1.20
C GLY A 185 -3.53 -8.49 -0.66
N ILE A 186 -3.18 -9.04 0.50
CA ILE A 186 -1.82 -8.98 1.06
C ILE A 186 -1.17 -10.36 0.91
N THR A 187 0.01 -10.40 0.33
CA THR A 187 0.76 -11.64 0.10
C THR A 187 2.10 -11.59 0.80
N ASN A 188 2.37 -12.57 1.66
CA ASN A 188 3.71 -12.86 2.16
C ASN A 188 4.34 -13.97 1.32
N SER A 189 5.33 -13.65 0.50
CA SER A 189 6.16 -14.60 -0.24
C SER A 189 7.56 -14.72 0.34
N GLY A 190 7.91 -13.91 1.34
CA GLY A 190 9.20 -13.93 2.01
C GLY A 190 9.29 -14.90 3.18
N SER A 191 10.44 -14.89 3.85
CA SER A 191 10.68 -15.66 5.07
C SER A 191 10.38 -14.88 6.36
N GLY A 192 10.16 -13.56 6.26
CA GLY A 192 9.80 -12.72 7.41
C GLY A 192 8.35 -12.89 7.86
N THR A 193 8.04 -12.32 9.02
CA THR A 193 6.67 -12.30 9.56
C THR A 193 5.92 -11.04 9.11
N LEU A 194 4.72 -11.21 8.55
CA LEU A 194 3.77 -10.11 8.40
C LEU A 194 2.90 -9.98 9.64
N MET A 195 2.89 -8.80 10.25
CA MET A 195 1.94 -8.45 11.30
C MET A 195 0.86 -7.54 10.72
N LEU A 196 -0.40 -7.87 10.93
CA LEU A 196 -1.51 -7.17 10.28
C LEU A 196 -2.60 -6.79 11.27
N ASN A 197 -2.90 -5.49 11.32
CA ASN A 197 -4.13 -4.97 11.87
C ASN A 197 -5.02 -4.45 10.74
N ASN A 198 -6.27 -4.91 10.68
CA ASN A 198 -7.25 -4.45 9.70
C ASN A 198 -8.54 -3.98 10.36
N SER A 199 -8.82 -2.68 10.22
CA SER A 199 -10.11 -2.06 10.52
C SER A 199 -10.81 -1.49 9.27
N GLY A 200 -10.09 -1.45 8.15
CA GLY A 200 -10.60 -1.03 6.84
C GLY A 200 -11.03 -2.21 5.97
N SER A 201 -11.09 -1.95 4.65
CA SER A 201 -11.39 -2.96 3.64
C SER A 201 -10.11 -3.49 3.01
N ILE A 202 -10.00 -4.81 2.88
CA ILE A 202 -8.95 -5.49 2.12
C ILE A 202 -9.65 -6.41 1.12
N GLY A 203 -9.39 -6.20 -0.16
CA GLY A 203 -9.93 -7.02 -1.24
C GLY A 203 -9.27 -8.39 -1.31
N MET A 204 -9.35 -9.04 -2.47
CA MET A 204 -8.77 -10.36 -2.70
C MET A 204 -7.70 -10.28 -3.78
N ASN A 205 -6.68 -11.14 -3.69
CA ASN A 205 -5.78 -11.40 -4.80
C ASN A 205 -6.46 -12.27 -5.86
N ASP A 206 -5.76 -12.53 -6.97
CA ASP A 206 -6.29 -13.31 -8.11
C ASP A 206 -6.61 -14.78 -7.77
N LYS A 207 -6.12 -15.27 -6.63
CA LYS A 207 -6.46 -16.61 -6.11
C LYS A 207 -7.70 -16.60 -5.22
N GLY A 208 -8.31 -15.43 -5.00
CA GLY A 208 -9.51 -15.25 -4.16
C GLY A 208 -9.21 -15.17 -2.67
N TYR A 209 -7.98 -14.86 -2.26
CA TYR A 209 -7.61 -14.70 -0.85
C TYR A 209 -7.43 -13.24 -0.48
N ASN A 210 -7.97 -12.83 0.67
CA ASN A 210 -7.61 -11.53 1.25
C ASN A 210 -6.14 -11.55 1.70
N ILE A 211 -5.73 -12.64 2.33
CA ILE A 211 -4.39 -12.85 2.86
C ILE A 211 -3.83 -14.17 2.32
N SER A 212 -2.63 -14.12 1.72
CA SER A 212 -1.92 -15.32 1.27
C SER A 212 -0.53 -15.40 1.88
N ASN A 213 -0.19 -16.55 2.46
CA ASN A 213 1.18 -16.87 2.86
C ASN A 213 1.74 -17.93 1.89
N GLU A 214 2.56 -17.47 0.95
CA GLU A 214 3.18 -18.29 -0.09
C GLU A 214 4.64 -18.62 0.22
N GLY A 215 5.27 -17.82 1.08
CA GLY A 215 6.66 -17.97 1.53
C GLY A 215 6.80 -18.93 2.70
N ASP A 216 8.01 -18.99 3.23
CA ASP A 216 8.35 -19.84 4.39
C ASP A 216 8.17 -19.08 5.72
N GLY A 217 7.83 -17.79 5.66
CA GLY A 217 7.51 -16.97 6.82
C GLY A 217 6.12 -17.23 7.39
N SER A 218 5.63 -16.26 8.15
CA SER A 218 4.32 -16.35 8.83
C SER A 218 3.51 -15.08 8.64
N VAL A 219 2.21 -15.17 8.88
CA VAL A 219 1.32 -14.01 8.94
C VAL A 219 0.58 -14.05 10.27
N ASN A 220 0.74 -13.01 11.08
CA ASN A 220 -0.02 -12.81 12.30
C ASN A 220 -1.00 -11.66 12.13
N ILE A 221 -2.29 -11.97 12.09
CA ILE A 221 -3.38 -11.02 12.04
C ILE A 221 -3.76 -10.69 13.48
N THR A 222 -3.29 -9.55 13.98
CA THR A 222 -3.51 -9.12 15.36
C THR A 222 -4.95 -8.70 15.59
N SER A 223 -5.60 -8.12 14.58
CA SER A 223 -7.03 -7.85 14.60
C SER A 223 -7.58 -7.72 13.18
N TRP A 224 -8.78 -8.23 12.97
CA TRP A 224 -9.53 -8.10 11.73
C TRP A 224 -10.99 -7.73 12.00
N THR A 225 -11.46 -6.65 11.38
CA THR A 225 -12.87 -6.26 11.42
C THR A 225 -13.61 -6.80 10.19
N LEU A 226 -14.61 -7.64 10.42
CA LEU A 226 -15.58 -8.08 9.41
C LEU A 226 -16.77 -7.14 9.41
N ARG A 227 -17.18 -6.68 8.23
CA ARG A 227 -18.31 -5.77 8.04
C ARG A 227 -19.42 -6.43 7.23
N THR A 228 -20.64 -5.95 7.40
CA THR A 228 -21.73 -6.30 6.49
C THR A 228 -21.57 -5.50 5.20
N ASP A 229 -21.59 -6.17 4.05
CA ASP A 229 -21.54 -5.50 2.76
C ASP A 229 -22.83 -4.70 2.54
N ASP A 230 -22.71 -3.41 2.26
CA ASP A 230 -23.86 -2.52 2.13
C ASP A 230 -24.73 -2.83 0.91
N THR A 231 -24.18 -3.53 -0.09
CA THR A 231 -24.86 -3.88 -1.34
C THR A 231 -25.54 -5.24 -1.23
N THR A 232 -24.80 -6.29 -0.81
CA THR A 232 -25.31 -7.66 -0.74
C THR A 232 -25.97 -7.98 0.59
N LYS A 233 -25.83 -7.11 1.60
CA LYS A 233 -26.30 -7.31 2.98
C LYS A 233 -25.73 -8.55 3.65
N SER A 234 -24.67 -9.12 3.10
CA SER A 234 -24.01 -10.30 3.66
C SER A 234 -22.79 -9.92 4.49
N LEU A 235 -22.55 -10.63 5.59
CA LEU A 235 -21.30 -10.50 6.35
C LEU A 235 -20.11 -10.87 5.45
N GLN A 236 -19.11 -10.00 5.39
CA GLN A 236 -17.86 -10.28 4.70
C GLN A 236 -17.12 -11.45 5.34
N THR A 237 -16.32 -12.15 4.54
CA THR A 237 -15.48 -13.25 5.02
C THR A 237 -14.01 -12.87 4.89
N LEU A 238 -13.22 -13.25 5.88
CA LEU A 238 -11.76 -13.27 5.77
C LEU A 238 -11.35 -14.58 5.10
N LYS A 239 -10.81 -14.51 3.89
CA LYS A 239 -10.25 -15.66 3.17
C LYS A 239 -8.72 -15.66 3.28
N VAL A 240 -8.21 -16.70 3.94
CA VAL A 240 -6.78 -16.96 4.10
C VAL A 240 -6.36 -18.13 3.22
N GLY A 241 -5.17 -18.06 2.63
CA GLY A 241 -4.66 -19.11 1.75
C GLY A 241 -3.15 -19.06 1.52
N GLY A 242 -2.72 -19.71 0.44
CA GLY A 242 -1.31 -19.83 0.05
C GLY A 242 -0.68 -21.15 0.46
N ARG A 243 0.53 -21.42 -0.06
CA ARG A 243 1.29 -22.66 0.19
C ARG A 243 1.51 -22.95 1.68
N SER A 244 1.68 -21.90 2.47
CA SER A 244 1.98 -21.94 3.90
C SER A 244 0.85 -21.33 4.73
N ALA A 245 -0.40 -21.54 4.31
CA ALA A 245 -1.60 -21.02 4.97
C ALA A 245 -1.75 -21.48 6.44
N ASN A 246 -1.17 -22.64 6.79
CA ASN A 246 -1.11 -23.13 8.16
C ASN A 246 -0.25 -22.27 9.10
N SER A 247 0.60 -21.39 8.54
CA SER A 247 1.39 -20.41 9.29
C SER A 247 0.72 -19.02 9.33
N VAL A 248 -0.60 -18.98 9.09
CA VAL A 248 -1.42 -17.78 9.28
C VAL A 248 -2.18 -17.92 10.60
N MET A 249 -1.97 -16.98 11.51
CA MET A 249 -2.67 -16.88 12.78
C MET A 249 -3.59 -15.66 12.79
N VAL A 250 -4.76 -15.81 13.41
CA VAL A 250 -5.69 -14.71 13.68
C VAL A 250 -5.91 -14.63 15.17
N GLU A 251 -5.51 -13.52 15.79
CA GLU A 251 -5.65 -13.31 17.23
C GLU A 251 -7.05 -12.80 17.58
N ASN A 252 -7.52 -11.77 16.88
CA ASN A 252 -8.81 -11.14 17.15
C ASN A 252 -9.62 -10.98 15.87
N LEU A 253 -10.90 -11.37 15.94
CA LEU A 253 -11.90 -11.14 14.91
C LEU A 253 -13.04 -10.31 15.49
N ILE A 254 -13.25 -9.13 14.93
CA ILE A 254 -14.30 -8.19 15.33
C ILE A 254 -15.39 -8.26 14.27
N VAL A 255 -16.65 -8.38 14.68
CA VAL A 255 -17.80 -8.38 13.77
C VAL A 255 -18.57 -7.08 13.96
N ASP A 256 -18.57 -6.24 12.94
CA ASP A 256 -19.35 -5.01 12.90
C ASP A 256 -20.72 -5.26 12.25
N GLN A 257 -21.75 -5.22 13.09
CA GLN A 257 -23.15 -5.45 12.73
C GLN A 257 -23.94 -4.14 12.56
N SER A 258 -23.30 -2.98 12.57
CA SER A 258 -24.00 -1.68 12.51
C SER A 258 -24.92 -1.53 11.29
N ASN A 259 -24.62 -2.24 10.19
CA ASN A 259 -25.41 -2.24 8.95
C ASN A 259 -26.27 -3.50 8.74
N LEU A 260 -26.37 -4.38 9.74
CA LEU A 260 -27.18 -5.60 9.65
C LEU A 260 -28.65 -5.27 10.01
N ASN A 261 -29.58 -5.57 9.11
CA ASN A 261 -31.01 -5.48 9.41
C ASN A 261 -31.46 -6.73 10.16
N MET A 262 -31.60 -6.64 11.49
CA MET A 262 -32.04 -7.76 12.32
C MET A 262 -33.50 -8.18 12.06
N ASP A 263 -34.31 -7.32 11.44
CA ASP A 263 -35.71 -7.63 11.13
C ASP A 263 -35.87 -8.62 9.96
N GLU A 264 -34.82 -8.80 9.15
CA GLU A 264 -34.78 -9.75 8.03
C GLU A 264 -34.29 -11.16 8.43
N LEU A 265 -33.96 -11.37 9.71
CA LEU A 265 -33.47 -12.64 10.26
C LEU A 265 -34.58 -13.51 10.90
N ASN A 266 -35.84 -13.05 10.91
CA ASN A 266 -37.00 -13.73 11.51
C ASN A 266 -37.96 -14.34 10.48
#